data_AF-A0A7S1B3Y0-F1
#
_entry.id   AF-A0A7S1B3Y0-F1
#
_cell.length_a   1.000
_cell.length_b   1.000
_cell.length_c   1.000
_cell.angle_alpha   90.00
_cell.angle_beta   90.00
_cell.angle_gamma   90.00
#
_symmetry.space_group_name_H-M   'P 1'
#
loop_
_entity.id
_entity.type
_entity.pdbx_description
1 polymer ?
#
loop_
_entity_poly.entity_id
_entity_poly.type
_entity_poly.pdbx_seq_one_letter_code
_entity_poly.pdbx_strand_id
1 'polypeptide(L)'
;AYAFLPWRGTVRMRRPDDEFVLVREGEVDRCGNPRENFLAFYFGRALKDISAPEGSGSAAAKKDTDLRHRTFENFSLKRRTYLGPTSMDAELAAVMANLARIRPGSRVLDPFVGTGSLLVA
;
A
#
# COMPACT_ATOMS: atom_id res chain seq x y z
N ALA A 1 -32.04 18.40 2.67
CA ALA A 1 -30.58 18.22 2.47
C ALA A 1 -30.20 16.87 3.08
N TYR A 2 -29.45 16.03 2.37
CA TYR A 2 -29.06 14.69 2.81
C TYR A 2 -28.22 14.79 4.09
N ALA A 3 -28.83 14.53 5.25
CA ALA A 3 -28.24 14.66 6.58
C ALA A 3 -27.55 13.37 7.07
N PHE A 4 -26.99 12.58 6.16
CA PHE A 4 -26.48 11.25 6.51
C PHE A 4 -25.08 11.26 7.12
N LEU A 5 -24.36 12.39 7.02
CA LEU A 5 -23.03 12.57 7.58
C LEU A 5 -22.95 13.92 8.29
N PRO A 6 -22.93 13.98 9.64
CA PRO A 6 -22.99 15.22 10.40
C PRO A 6 -21.64 15.95 10.47
N TRP A 7 -20.83 15.87 9.42
CA TRP A 7 -19.51 16.50 9.42
C TRP A 7 -19.61 17.98 9.06
N ARG A 8 -18.79 18.78 9.73
CA ARG A 8 -18.66 20.21 9.50
C ARG A 8 -17.41 20.47 8.67
N GLY A 9 -17.50 21.39 7.72
CA GLY A 9 -16.36 21.78 6.88
C GLY A 9 -16.72 21.84 5.40
N THR A 10 -15.73 22.18 4.58
CA THR A 10 -15.88 22.22 3.13
C THR A 10 -15.29 20.96 2.50
N VAL A 11 -15.96 20.45 1.47
CA VAL A 11 -15.40 19.35 0.66
C VAL A 11 -14.22 19.90 -0.14
N ARG A 12 -13.03 19.35 0.10
CA ARG A 12 -11.80 19.73 -0.60
C ARG A 12 -11.25 18.54 -1.36
N MET A 13 -11.30 18.60 -2.68
CA MET A 13 -10.70 17.57 -3.54
C MET A 13 -9.17 17.71 -3.69
N ARG A 14 -8.57 18.77 -3.16
CA ARG A 14 -7.12 19.05 -3.21
C ARG A 14 -6.62 19.33 -1.79
N ARG A 15 -5.62 18.58 -1.32
CA ARG A 15 -5.15 18.57 0.08
C ARG A 15 -6.28 18.48 1.10
N PRO A 16 -7.06 17.39 1.11
CA PRO A 16 -8.01 17.16 2.18
C PRO A 16 -7.27 16.92 3.51
N ASP A 17 -7.88 17.34 4.61
CA ASP A 17 -7.42 16.99 5.96
C ASP A 17 -7.81 15.54 6.32
N ASP A 18 -8.95 15.07 5.81
CA ASP A 18 -9.44 13.71 5.93
C ASP A 18 -9.87 13.16 4.57
N GLU A 19 -9.43 11.94 4.26
CA GLU A 19 -9.86 11.20 3.07
C GLU A 19 -10.79 10.06 3.49
N PHE A 20 -11.88 9.89 2.74
CA PHE A 20 -12.88 8.86 2.98
C PHE A 20 -12.97 7.95 1.77
N VAL A 21 -13.07 6.64 2.02
CA VAL A 21 -13.10 5.61 0.99
C VAL A 21 -14.40 4.84 1.11
N LEU A 22 -15.04 4.66 -0.04
CA LEU A 22 -16.15 3.72 -0.20
C LEU A 22 -15.60 2.49 -0.91
N VAL A 23 -15.53 1.37 -0.20
CA VAL A 23 -15.16 0.06 -0.75
C VAL A 23 -16.43 -0.70 -1.09
N ARG A 24 -16.50 -1.21 -2.32
CA ARG A 24 -17.57 -2.07 -2.79
C ARG A 24 -17.09 -3.50 -2.82
N GLU A 25 -17.84 -4.39 -2.20
CA GLU A 25 -17.63 -5.83 -2.28
C GLU A 25 -18.62 -6.45 -3.27
N GLY A 26 -18.09 -7.20 -4.23
CA GLY A 26 -18.87 -7.88 -5.25
C GLY A 26 -18.21 -9.20 -5.64
N GLU A 27 -18.99 -10.08 -6.25
CA GLU A 27 -18.47 -11.33 -6.79
C GLU A 27 -17.82 -11.11 -8.16
N VAL A 28 -16.83 -11.96 -8.46
CA VAL A 28 -16.27 -12.08 -9.80
C VAL A 28 -16.62 -13.45 -10.39
N ASP A 29 -16.82 -13.51 -11.70
CA ASP A 29 -16.96 -14.78 -12.41
C ASP A 29 -15.61 -15.52 -12.53
N ARG A 30 -15.62 -16.72 -13.13
CA ARG A 30 -14.39 -17.52 -13.32
C ARG A 30 -13.34 -16.84 -14.19
N CYS A 31 -13.75 -15.86 -15.00
CA CYS A 31 -12.89 -15.09 -15.90
C CYS A 31 -12.41 -13.78 -15.26
N GLY A 32 -12.82 -13.48 -14.02
CA GLY A 32 -12.49 -12.26 -13.31
C GLY A 32 -13.39 -11.06 -13.62
N ASN A 33 -14.48 -11.24 -14.37
CA ASN A 33 -15.42 -10.15 -14.63
C ASN A 33 -16.33 -9.92 -13.41
N PRO A 34 -16.62 -8.65 -13.06
CA PRO A 34 -17.53 -8.34 -11.96
C PRO A 34 -18.96 -8.81 -12.31
N ARG A 35 -19.59 -9.50 -11.37
CA ARG A 35 -21.03 -9.80 -11.44
C ARG A 35 -21.83 -8.56 -11.03
N GLU A 36 -23.05 -8.43 -11.55
CA GLU A 36 -23.90 -7.26 -11.29
C GLU A 36 -24.34 -7.12 -9.82
N ASN A 37 -24.35 -8.22 -9.07
CA ASN A 37 -24.80 -8.23 -7.68
C ASN A 37 -23.67 -7.83 -6.73
N PHE A 38 -23.91 -6.78 -5.94
CA PHE A 38 -23.04 -6.38 -4.84
C PHE A 38 -23.44 -7.09 -3.56
N LEU A 39 -22.44 -7.51 -2.78
CA LEU A 39 -22.66 -8.12 -1.47
C LEU A 39 -22.78 -7.04 -0.40
N ALA A 40 -21.87 -6.06 -0.41
CA ALA A 40 -21.82 -5.02 0.62
C ALA A 40 -21.09 -3.75 0.16
N PHE A 41 -21.37 -2.66 0.91
CA PHE A 41 -20.60 -1.42 0.86
C PHE A 41 -19.97 -1.16 2.23
N TYR A 42 -18.69 -0.82 2.22
CA TYR A 42 -17.94 -0.41 3.40
C TYR A 42 -17.52 1.04 3.24
N PHE A 43 -17.90 1.86 4.20
CA PHE A 43 -17.54 3.27 4.23
C PHE A 43 -16.60 3.52 5.41
N GLY A 44 -15.45 4.13 5.14
CA GLY A 44 -14.43 4.36 6.16
C GLY A 44 -13.55 5.56 5.86
N ARG A 45 -12.74 5.93 6.85
CA ARG A 45 -11.72 6.98 6.74
C ARG A 45 -10.37 6.35 6.42
N ALA A 46 -9.66 6.87 5.43
CA ALA A 46 -8.30 6.45 5.13
C ALA A 46 -7.38 6.88 6.28
N LEU A 47 -6.71 5.92 6.92
CA LEU A 47 -5.75 6.18 8.01
C LEU A 47 -4.32 6.37 7.49
N LYS A 48 -3.99 5.67 6.41
CA LYS A 48 -2.74 5.76 5.66
C LYS A 48 -3.02 5.42 4.21
N ASP A 49 -2.35 6.12 3.32
CA ASP A 49 -2.49 5.92 1.89
C ASP A 49 -1.66 4.69 1.49
N ILE A 50 -2.30 3.52 1.36
CA ILE A 50 -1.61 2.26 1.01
C ILE A 50 -1.92 1.84 -0.42
N SER A 51 -2.78 2.57 -1.12
CA SER A 51 -3.37 2.13 -2.38
C SER A 51 -4.03 3.25 -3.18
N ALA A 52 -3.49 4.47 -3.18
CA ALA A 52 -3.97 5.47 -4.14
C ALA A 52 -3.51 5.03 -5.55
N PRO A 53 -4.43 4.59 -6.43
CA PRO A 53 -4.09 4.41 -7.83
C PRO A 53 -3.85 5.79 -8.43
N GLU A 54 -2.95 5.84 -9.39
CA GLU A 54 -2.71 7.02 -10.22
C GLU A 54 -4.06 7.58 -10.73
N GLY A 55 -4.47 8.76 -10.26
CA GLY A 55 -5.46 9.57 -10.97
C GLY A 55 -6.60 10.24 -10.21
N SER A 56 -6.86 9.99 -8.93
CA SER A 56 -7.98 10.67 -8.24
C SER A 56 -7.67 11.27 -6.86
N GLY A 57 -6.39 11.35 -6.50
CA GLY A 57 -5.92 11.98 -5.27
C GLY A 57 -5.51 13.44 -5.47
N SER A 58 -5.91 14.27 -4.51
CA SER A 58 -5.50 15.64 -4.23
C SER A 58 -4.30 16.24 -4.99
N ALA A 59 -4.49 17.39 -5.66
CA ALA A 59 -3.48 18.11 -6.43
C ALA A 59 -2.30 18.73 -5.63
N ALA A 60 -2.00 18.24 -4.43
CA ALA A 60 -0.68 18.43 -3.83
C ALA A 60 0.10 17.15 -3.59
N ALA A 61 -0.46 15.99 -3.95
CA ALA A 61 0.30 14.76 -4.17
C ALA A 61 0.97 14.73 -5.56
N LYS A 62 1.03 15.87 -6.27
CA LYS A 62 1.71 15.95 -7.59
C LYS A 62 3.25 15.86 -7.50
N LYS A 63 3.78 15.54 -6.32
CA LYS A 63 5.20 15.19 -6.07
C LYS A 63 5.36 13.98 -5.14
N ASP A 64 4.25 13.33 -4.77
CA ASP A 64 4.19 12.14 -3.93
C ASP A 64 3.62 11.00 -4.78
N THR A 65 4.43 10.52 -5.72
CA THR A 65 4.20 9.25 -6.40
C THR A 65 4.20 8.16 -5.32
N ASP A 66 3.00 7.69 -4.98
CA ASP A 66 2.66 6.45 -4.27
C ASP A 66 3.51 6.10 -3.02
N LEU A 67 2.91 6.06 -1.82
CA LEU A 67 3.62 5.66 -0.58
C LEU A 67 4.30 4.29 -0.73
N ARG A 68 3.76 3.42 -1.59
CA ARG A 68 4.40 2.17 -2.04
C ARG A 68 5.77 2.45 -2.67
N HIS A 69 5.81 3.29 -3.69
CA HIS A 69 7.01 3.64 -4.44
C HIS A 69 8.08 4.25 -3.52
N ARG A 70 7.70 5.18 -2.64
CA ARG A 70 8.66 5.84 -1.74
C ARG A 70 9.21 4.91 -0.65
N THR A 71 8.41 3.97 -0.15
CA THR A 71 8.86 2.99 0.85
C THR A 71 9.88 2.04 0.24
N PHE A 72 9.62 1.53 -0.96
CA PHE A 72 10.50 0.58 -1.63
C PHE A 72 11.66 1.21 -2.40
N GLU A 73 11.62 2.49 -2.76
CA GLU A 73 12.74 3.23 -3.34
C GLU A 73 13.99 3.22 -2.45
N ASN A 74 13.80 3.24 -1.12
CA ASN A 74 14.90 3.12 -0.16
C ASN A 74 15.52 1.72 -0.16
N PHE A 75 14.75 0.70 -0.49
CA PHE A 75 15.17 -0.71 -0.53
C PHE A 75 15.44 -1.21 -1.96
N SER A 76 15.42 -0.29 -2.95
CA SER A 76 15.61 -0.61 -4.37
C SER A 76 16.93 -1.33 -4.60
N LEU A 77 16.88 -2.42 -5.38
CA LEU A 77 18.06 -3.19 -5.79
C LEU A 77 19.13 -2.31 -6.47
N LYS A 78 18.71 -1.26 -7.18
CA LYS A 78 19.61 -0.34 -7.89
C LYS A 78 20.53 0.46 -6.95
N ARG A 79 20.15 0.62 -5.68
CA ARG A 79 20.91 1.40 -4.69
C ARG A 79 21.84 0.53 -3.83
N ARG A 80 21.87 -0.79 -4.06
CA ARG A 80 22.67 -1.71 -3.25
C ARG A 80 24.14 -1.66 -3.65
N THR A 81 25.00 -1.67 -2.64
CA THR A 81 26.46 -1.76 -2.82
C THR A 81 26.89 -3.07 -3.49
N TYR A 82 26.14 -4.14 -3.26
CA TYR A 82 26.34 -5.43 -3.89
C TYR A 82 25.03 -5.93 -4.51
N LEU A 83 25.11 -6.31 -5.79
CA LEU A 83 24.01 -6.90 -6.53
C LEU A 83 24.52 -8.18 -7.21
N GLY A 84 23.89 -9.30 -6.86
CA GLY A 84 24.17 -10.61 -7.45
C GLY A 84 23.13 -10.99 -8.51
N PRO A 85 23.35 -12.11 -9.22
CA PRO A 85 22.49 -12.55 -10.33
C PRO A 85 21.06 -12.88 -9.88
N THR A 86 20.88 -13.23 -8.61
CA THR A 86 19.57 -13.50 -8.01
C THR A 86 19.48 -12.72 -6.70
N SER A 87 18.55 -11.77 -6.66
CA SER A 87 18.22 -10.99 -5.46
C SER A 87 16.70 -11.01 -5.28
N MET A 88 16.23 -11.20 -4.05
CA MET A 88 14.81 -11.09 -3.76
C MET A 88 14.36 -9.63 -3.91
N ASP A 89 13.19 -9.45 -4.51
CA ASP A 89 12.54 -8.15 -4.68
C ASP A 89 12.24 -7.49 -3.33
N ALA A 90 12.27 -6.15 -3.29
CA ALA A 90 12.13 -5.39 -2.06
C ALA A 90 10.73 -5.51 -1.44
N GLU A 91 9.68 -5.58 -2.26
CA GLU A 91 8.31 -5.70 -1.77
C GLU A 91 8.07 -7.06 -1.13
N LEU A 92 8.54 -8.11 -1.80
CA LEU A 92 8.44 -9.47 -1.29
C LEU A 92 9.21 -9.65 0.01
N ALA A 93 10.43 -9.10 0.10
CA ALA A 93 11.23 -9.15 1.32
C ALA A 93 10.52 -8.46 2.51
N ALA A 94 9.91 -7.29 2.28
CA ALA A 94 9.14 -6.59 3.32
C ALA A 94 7.90 -7.39 3.77
N VAL A 95 7.19 -8.03 2.84
CA VAL A 95 6.07 -8.92 3.17
C VAL A 95 6.55 -10.07 4.05
N MET A 96 7.69 -10.70 3.70
CA MET A 96 8.25 -11.80 4.47
C MET A 96 8.72 -11.37 5.87
N ALA A 97 9.37 -10.22 6.01
CA ALA A 97 9.75 -9.66 7.31
C ALA A 97 8.52 -9.38 8.20
N ASN A 98 7.44 -8.86 7.61
CA ASN A 98 6.17 -8.63 8.30
C ASN A 98 5.50 -9.94 8.71
N LEU A 99 5.50 -10.96 7.84
CA LEU A 99 4.97 -12.30 8.14
C LEU A 99 5.73 -12.95 9.30
N ALA A 100 7.06 -12.79 9.33
CA ALA A 100 7.91 -13.25 10.42
C ALA A 100 7.74 -12.42 11.72
N ARG A 101 6.97 -11.32 11.67
CA ARG A 101 6.69 -10.41 12.80
C ARG A 101 7.96 -9.90 13.48
N ILE A 102 8.97 -9.60 12.69
CA ILE A 102 10.25 -9.10 13.18
C ILE A 102 10.06 -7.76 13.89
N ARG A 103 10.73 -7.61 15.03
CA ARG A 103 10.74 -6.41 15.87
C ARG A 103 12.17 -6.03 16.25
N PRO A 104 12.44 -4.77 16.62
CA PRO A 104 13.74 -4.40 17.20
C PRO A 104 14.14 -5.36 18.33
N GLY A 105 15.37 -5.88 18.27
CA GLY A 105 15.87 -6.91 19.20
C GLY A 105 15.59 -8.36 18.81
N SER A 106 14.89 -8.61 17.71
CA SER A 106 14.72 -9.97 17.17
C SER A 106 16.05 -10.52 16.65
N ARG A 107 16.25 -11.83 16.81
CA ARG A 107 17.36 -12.57 16.18
C ARG A 107 16.81 -13.25 14.94
N VAL A 108 17.36 -12.92 13.78
CA VAL A 108 16.90 -13.40 12.47
C VAL A 108 18.01 -14.26 11.85
N LEU A 109 17.62 -15.40 11.27
CA LEU A 109 18.50 -16.25 10.49
C LEU A 109 17.87 -16.48 9.12
N ASP A 110 18.58 -16.10 8.07
CA ASP A 110 18.28 -16.49 6.70
C ASP A 110 19.36 -17.49 6.24
N PRO A 111 19.05 -18.81 6.18
CA PRO A 111 20.04 -19.82 5.79
C PRO A 111 20.39 -19.77 4.30
N PHE A 112 19.69 -18.96 3.50
CA PHE A 112 19.91 -18.78 2.06
C PHE A 112 19.99 -17.30 1.68
N VAL A 113 20.69 -16.52 2.51
CA VAL A 113 20.72 -15.05 2.48
C VAL A 113 21.05 -14.41 1.12
N GLY A 114 21.86 -15.07 0.29
CA GLY A 114 22.25 -14.56 -1.03
C GLY A 114 22.82 -13.14 -0.95
N THR A 115 22.20 -12.18 -1.65
CA THR A 115 22.59 -10.76 -1.64
C THR A 115 22.08 -9.97 -0.44
N GLY A 116 21.46 -10.64 0.54
CA GLY A 116 21.00 -10.03 1.79
C GLY A 116 19.64 -9.35 1.71
N SER A 117 18.84 -9.59 0.67
CA SER A 117 17.55 -8.89 0.49
C SER A 117 16.62 -8.94 1.70
N LEU A 118 16.47 -10.09 2.33
CA LEU A 118 15.57 -10.26 3.48
C LEU A 118 16.12 -9.62 4.75
N LEU A 119 17.45 -9.56 4.92
CA LEU A 119 18.08 -8.92 6.08
C LEU A 119 18.16 -7.39 5.97
N VAL A 120 18.05 -6.86 4.76
CA VAL A 120 18.06 -5.42 4.48
C VAL A 120 16.67 -4.80 4.65
N ALA A 121 15.59 -5.58 4.43
CA ALA A 121 14.21 -5.14 4.56
C ALA A 121 13.80 -4.83 6.01
#